data_AF-A0A949GE18-F1
#
_entry.id   AF-A0A949GE18-F1
#
_cell.length_a   1.000
_cell.length_b   1.000
_cell.length_c   1.000
_cell.angle_alpha   90.00
_cell.angle_beta   90.00
_cell.angle_gamma   90.00
#
_symmetry.space_group_name_H-M   'P 1'
#
loop_
_entity.id
_entity.type
_entity.pdbx_description
1 polymer ?
#
loop_
_entity_poly.entity_id
_entity_poly.type
_entity_poly.pdbx_seq_one_letter_code
_entity_poly.pdbx_strand_id
1 'polypeptide(L)'
;RAAVWAKRAEALAEARDLCASLNATPNQLLAHNIQVNMDGQRRNVAEVLRYPEVTWEKLCTIWPQLFHVNQKIAEQIVIDAQYVGYIERQELDIEAYRKEEGLILPADLDYKSVGSLSTEVRTRLEQVRPVTLGAAARIPGVTPAAIIALLRHVRKAAA
;
A
#
# COMPACT_ATOMS: atom_id res chain seq x y z
N ARG A 1 9.36 -24.50 -16.59
CA ARG A 1 9.25 -23.13 -16.02
C ARG A 1 7.97 -22.96 -15.22
N ALA A 2 6.78 -23.16 -15.80
CA ALA A 2 5.50 -23.10 -15.08
C ALA A 2 5.42 -24.03 -13.84
N ALA A 3 5.80 -25.30 -13.97
CA ALA A 3 5.77 -26.26 -12.84
C ALA A 3 6.70 -25.86 -11.67
N VAL A 4 7.85 -25.22 -11.96
CA VAL A 4 8.79 -24.76 -10.92
C VAL A 4 8.21 -23.56 -10.17
N TRP A 5 7.53 -22.65 -10.87
CA TRP A 5 6.83 -21.53 -10.24
C TRP A 5 5.66 -22.00 -9.39
N ALA A 6 4.85 -22.95 -9.89
CA ALA A 6 3.73 -23.51 -9.14
C ALA A 6 4.20 -24.17 -7.83
N LYS A 7 5.23 -25.02 -7.88
CA LYS A 7 5.79 -25.68 -6.69
C LYS A 7 6.36 -24.68 -5.68
N ARG A 8 6.99 -23.59 -6.14
CA ARG A 8 7.48 -22.53 -5.25
C ARG A 8 6.32 -21.75 -4.61
N ALA A 9 5.27 -21.46 -5.37
CA ALA A 9 4.10 -20.74 -4.86
C ALA A 9 3.35 -21.55 -3.80
N GLU A 10 3.20 -22.86 -4.02
CA GLU A 10 2.61 -23.79 -3.06
C GLU A 10 3.43 -23.85 -1.76
N ALA A 11 4.75 -24.06 -1.86
CA ALA A 11 5.63 -24.07 -0.67
C ALA A 11 5.62 -22.73 0.10
N LEU A 12 5.45 -21.61 -0.60
CA LEU A 12 5.30 -20.30 0.03
C LEU A 12 3.96 -20.15 0.76
N ALA A 13 2.87 -20.69 0.18
CA ALA A 13 1.56 -20.68 0.80
C ALA A 13 1.55 -21.55 2.08
N GLU A 14 2.06 -22.77 2.01
CA GLU A 14 2.16 -23.67 3.17
C GLU A 14 2.98 -23.03 4.31
N ALA A 15 4.10 -22.40 3.97
CA ALA A 15 4.94 -21.72 4.97
C ALA A 15 4.23 -20.51 5.59
N ARG A 16 3.42 -19.77 4.84
CA ARG A 16 2.60 -18.66 5.36
C ARG A 16 1.51 -19.17 6.31
N ASP A 17 0.85 -20.27 5.96
CA ASP A 17 -0.16 -20.89 6.82
C ASP A 17 0.46 -21.40 8.13
N LEU A 18 1.64 -22.02 8.06
CA LEU A 18 2.41 -22.40 9.23
C LEU A 18 2.72 -21.18 10.11
N CYS A 19 3.25 -20.10 9.52
CA CYS A 19 3.55 -18.86 10.24
C CYS A 19 2.32 -18.25 10.92
N ALA A 20 1.13 -18.32 10.30
CA ALA A 20 -0.11 -17.81 10.88
C ALA A 20 -0.65 -18.69 12.03
N SER A 21 -0.43 -20.00 11.96
CA SER A 21 -0.88 -20.95 12.99
C SER A 21 -0.08 -20.87 14.30
N LEU A 22 1.20 -20.50 14.20
CA LEU A 22 2.13 -20.45 15.33
C LEU A 22 2.02 -19.10 16.04
N ASN A 23 1.68 -19.12 17.33
CA ASN A 23 1.38 -17.93 18.11
C ASN A 23 2.06 -17.97 19.49
N ALA A 24 2.54 -16.81 19.95
CA ALA A 24 3.19 -16.67 21.25
C ALA A 24 2.74 -15.38 21.95
N THR A 25 2.77 -15.41 23.28
CA THR A 25 2.54 -14.23 24.13
C THR A 25 3.80 -13.36 24.20
N PRO A 26 3.69 -12.06 24.52
CA PRO A 26 4.85 -11.17 24.67
C PRO A 26 5.87 -11.69 25.69
N ASN A 27 5.41 -12.31 26.79
CA ASN A 27 6.28 -12.91 27.80
C ASN A 27 7.09 -14.10 27.26
N GLN A 28 6.48 -14.94 26.42
CA GLN A 28 7.18 -16.06 25.78
C GLN A 28 8.22 -15.56 24.76
N LEU A 29 7.89 -14.52 24.00
CA LEU A 29 8.83 -13.88 23.06
C LEU A 29 10.01 -13.25 23.81
N LEU A 30 9.74 -12.56 24.92
CA LEU A 30 10.76 -11.92 25.75
C LEU A 30 11.74 -12.92 26.37
N ALA A 31 11.27 -14.12 26.75
CA ALA A 31 12.12 -15.19 27.26
C ALA A 31 13.20 -15.64 26.25
N HIS A 32 12.98 -15.38 24.96
CA HIS A 32 13.91 -15.64 23.87
C HIS A 32 14.60 -14.37 23.34
N ASN A 33 14.61 -13.28 24.13
CA ASN A 33 15.17 -11.97 23.77
C ASN A 33 14.53 -11.32 22.53
N ILE A 34 13.25 -11.60 22.27
CA ILE A 34 12.47 -10.91 21.25
C ILE A 34 11.62 -9.85 21.93
N GLN A 35 11.95 -8.58 21.69
CA GLN A 35 11.22 -7.45 22.22
C GLN A 35 10.02 -7.13 21.33
N VAL A 36 8.83 -7.23 21.88
CA VAL A 36 7.57 -6.79 21.25
C VAL A 36 6.80 -5.91 22.23
N ASN A 37 5.68 -5.34 21.79
CA ASN A 37 4.83 -4.57 22.69
C ASN A 37 4.26 -5.47 23.80
N MET A 38 4.43 -5.06 25.06
CA MET A 38 3.98 -5.81 26.24
C MET A 38 2.50 -5.53 26.56
N ASP A 39 1.63 -5.71 25.57
CA ASP A 39 0.18 -5.46 25.62
C ASP A 39 -0.65 -6.71 25.93
N GLY A 40 0.02 -7.84 26.20
CA GLY A 40 -0.62 -9.13 26.44
C GLY A 40 -1.22 -9.79 25.20
N GLN A 41 -1.17 -9.15 24.03
CA GLN A 41 -1.70 -9.70 22.79
C GLN A 41 -0.78 -10.78 22.24
N ARG A 42 -1.37 -11.92 21.87
CA ARG A 42 -0.65 -12.98 21.17
C ARG A 42 -0.31 -12.52 19.76
N ARG A 43 0.89 -12.86 19.32
CA ARG A 43 1.38 -12.54 17.97
C ARG A 43 1.81 -13.80 17.26
N ASN A 44 1.50 -13.88 15.97
CA ASN A 44 1.97 -14.95 15.09
C ASN A 44 3.37 -14.65 14.54
N VAL A 45 3.98 -15.62 13.86
CA VAL A 45 5.33 -15.49 13.31
C VAL A 45 5.44 -14.29 12.35
N ALA A 46 4.44 -14.10 11.48
CA ALA A 46 4.44 -13.02 10.50
C ALA A 46 4.34 -11.62 11.16
N GLU A 47 3.63 -11.51 12.27
CA GLU A 47 3.52 -10.28 13.06
C GLU A 47 4.81 -9.99 13.84
N VAL A 48 5.45 -11.03 14.38
CA VAL A 48 6.74 -10.89 15.09
C VAL A 48 7.87 -10.55 14.10
N LEU A 49 7.80 -11.00 12.85
CA LEU A 49 8.75 -10.63 11.80
C LEU A 49 8.67 -9.17 11.33
N ARG A 50 7.63 -8.42 11.74
CA ARG A 50 7.55 -6.97 11.48
C ARG A 50 8.59 -6.18 12.28
N TYR A 51 9.14 -6.77 13.33
CA TYR A 51 10.18 -6.16 14.16
C TYR A 51 11.55 -6.39 13.50
N PRO A 52 12.30 -5.33 13.11
CA PRO A 52 13.50 -5.45 12.27
C PRO A 52 14.66 -6.21 12.92
N GLU A 53 14.69 -6.29 14.26
CA GLU A 53 15.70 -7.02 15.04
C GLU A 53 15.43 -8.55 15.16
N VAL A 54 14.30 -9.02 14.63
CA VAL A 54 13.90 -10.43 14.64
C VAL A 54 14.40 -11.14 13.39
N THR A 55 15.07 -12.27 13.58
CA THR A 55 15.54 -13.13 12.49
C THR A 55 14.81 -14.46 12.49
N TRP A 56 14.82 -15.16 11.35
CA TRP A 56 14.19 -16.47 11.20
C TRP A 56 14.76 -17.50 12.17
N GLU A 57 16.08 -17.44 12.42
CA GLU A 57 16.78 -18.35 13.33
C GLU A 57 16.29 -18.18 14.77
N LYS A 58 16.07 -16.94 15.23
CA LYS A 58 15.50 -16.67 16.56
C LYS A 58 14.10 -17.27 16.69
N LEU A 59 13.29 -17.15 15.64
CA LEU A 59 11.93 -17.70 15.62
C LEU A 59 11.93 -19.22 15.66
N CYS A 60 12.91 -19.88 15.01
CA CYS A 60 13.09 -21.33 15.09
C CYS A 60 13.40 -21.82 16.52
N THR A 61 13.97 -20.97 17.40
CA THR A 61 14.18 -21.33 18.82
C THR A 61 12.89 -21.42 19.62
N ILE A 62 11.85 -20.72 19.18
CA ILE A 62 10.53 -20.67 19.82
C ILE A 62 9.61 -21.71 19.16
N TRP A 63 9.67 -21.80 17.84
CA TRP A 63 8.90 -22.72 17.02
C TRP A 63 9.83 -23.58 16.14
N PRO A 64 10.30 -24.73 16.65
CA PRO A 64 11.17 -25.63 15.90
C PRO A 64 10.57 -26.13 14.58
N GLN A 65 9.25 -26.08 14.41
CA GLN A 65 8.58 -26.44 13.15
C GLN A 65 9.07 -25.59 11.97
N LEU A 66 9.55 -24.38 12.22
CA LEU A 66 10.07 -23.47 11.19
C LEU A 66 11.38 -23.95 10.56
N PHE A 67 12.11 -24.89 11.19
CA PHE A 67 13.33 -25.48 10.61
C PHE A 67 13.06 -26.25 9.31
N HIS A 68 11.83 -26.71 9.07
CA HIS A 68 11.48 -27.44 7.86
C HIS A 68 11.20 -26.52 6.65
N VAL A 69 11.11 -25.21 6.87
CA VAL A 69 10.88 -24.24 5.78
C VAL A 69 12.18 -24.04 5.00
N ASN A 70 12.10 -24.12 3.68
CA ASN A 70 13.24 -23.87 2.81
C ASN A 70 13.77 -22.44 3.00
N GLN A 71 15.10 -22.28 3.05
CA GLN A 71 15.75 -20.98 3.27
C GLN A 71 15.27 -19.88 2.31
N LYS A 72 15.09 -20.16 1.02
CA LYS A 72 14.62 -19.14 0.05
C LYS A 72 13.16 -18.72 0.29
N ILE A 73 12.36 -19.60 0.89
CA ILE A 73 10.97 -19.31 1.27
C ILE A 73 10.97 -18.51 2.57
N ALA A 74 11.78 -18.91 3.56
CA ALA A 74 11.97 -18.16 4.80
C ALA A 74 12.43 -16.72 4.53
N GLU A 75 13.45 -16.55 3.68
CA GLU A 75 13.94 -15.22 3.25
C GLU A 75 12.82 -14.38 2.62
N GLN A 76 12.00 -14.97 1.74
CA GLN A 76 10.85 -14.27 1.15
C GLN A 76 9.84 -13.84 2.22
N ILE A 77 9.51 -14.71 3.18
CA ILE A 77 8.56 -14.40 4.25
C ILE A 77 9.08 -13.27 5.14
N VAL A 78 10.37 -13.28 5.49
CA VAL A 78 11.01 -12.21 6.27
C VAL A 78 10.89 -10.87 5.54
N ILE A 79 11.23 -10.85 4.24
CA ILE A 79 11.10 -9.65 3.40
C ILE A 79 9.64 -9.20 3.37
N ASP A 80 8.71 -10.08 3.01
CA ASP A 80 7.28 -9.74 2.92
C ASP A 80 6.76 -9.13 4.23
N ALA A 81 7.11 -9.71 5.39
CA ALA A 81 6.67 -9.24 6.69
C ALA A 81 7.25 -7.87 7.07
N GLN A 82 8.51 -7.59 6.73
CA GLN A 82 9.13 -6.29 7.02
C GLN A 82 8.59 -5.17 6.11
N TYR A 83 8.19 -5.51 4.89
CA TYR A 83 7.71 -4.53 3.91
C TYR A 83 6.18 -4.39 3.86
N VAL A 84 5.41 -5.26 4.51
CA VAL A 84 3.94 -5.28 4.42
C VAL A 84 3.31 -3.92 4.71
N GLY A 85 3.73 -3.23 5.79
CA GLY A 85 3.17 -1.92 6.14
C GLY A 85 3.53 -0.82 5.16
N TYR A 86 4.69 -0.91 4.49
CA TYR A 86 5.08 0.02 3.44
C TYR A 86 4.26 -0.22 2.17
N ILE A 87 4.06 -1.48 1.79
CA ILE A 87 3.26 -1.87 0.63
C ILE A 87 1.80 -1.45 0.83
N GLU A 88 1.20 -1.76 1.97
CA GLU A 88 -0.17 -1.35 2.32
C GLU A 88 -0.33 0.18 2.25
N ARG A 89 0.64 0.93 2.79
CA ARG A 89 0.62 2.39 2.70
C ARG A 89 0.74 2.89 1.26
N GLN A 90 1.63 2.31 0.46
CA GLN A 90 1.78 2.67 -0.95
C GLN A 90 0.52 2.35 -1.75
N GLU A 91 -0.16 1.24 -1.48
CA GLU A 91 -1.42 0.89 -2.11
C GLU A 91 -2.52 1.90 -1.76
N LEU A 92 -2.61 2.33 -0.50
CA LEU A 92 -3.53 3.39 -0.08
C LEU A 92 -3.23 4.72 -0.77
N ASP A 93 -1.95 5.09 -0.88
CA ASP A 93 -1.53 6.31 -1.58
C ASP A 93 -1.87 6.24 -3.09
N ILE A 94 -1.65 5.08 -3.73
CA ILE A 94 -2.02 4.84 -5.13
C ILE A 94 -3.53 4.91 -5.33
N GLU A 95 -4.31 4.33 -4.43
CA GLU A 95 -5.77 4.34 -4.53
C GLU A 95 -6.33 5.76 -4.34
N ALA A 96 -5.81 6.50 -3.36
CA ALA A 96 -6.15 7.91 -3.17
C ALA A 96 -5.81 8.73 -4.43
N TYR A 97 -4.62 8.53 -4.98
CA TYR A 97 -4.19 9.18 -6.22
C TYR A 97 -5.10 8.85 -7.41
N ARG A 98 -5.43 7.57 -7.61
CA ARG A 98 -6.33 7.12 -8.68
C ARG A 98 -7.73 7.71 -8.55
N LYS A 99 -8.25 7.79 -7.33
CA LYS A 99 -9.53 8.42 -7.05
C LYS A 99 -9.54 9.91 -7.40
N GLU A 100 -8.44 10.62 -7.12
CA GLU A 100 -8.31 12.03 -7.48
C GLU A 100 -8.11 12.24 -8.99
N GLU A 101 -7.27 11.44 -9.66
CA GLU A 101 -7.14 11.49 -11.12
C GLU A 101 -8.44 11.12 -11.85
N GLY A 102 -9.17 10.14 -11.31
CA GLY A 102 -10.41 9.60 -11.88
C GLY A 102 -11.65 10.46 -11.62
N LEU A 103 -11.53 11.56 -10.88
CA LEU A 103 -12.63 12.48 -10.64
C LEU A 103 -13.16 13.02 -11.98
N ILE A 104 -14.38 12.63 -12.32
CA ILE A 104 -15.05 13.01 -13.57
C ILE A 104 -15.41 14.48 -13.49
N LEU A 105 -15.05 15.24 -14.53
CA LEU A 105 -15.45 16.62 -14.70
C LEU A 105 -16.79 16.65 -15.44
N PRO A 106 -17.78 17.45 -14.99
CA PRO A 106 -19.03 17.62 -15.71
C PRO A 106 -18.77 18.11 -17.15
N ALA A 107 -19.45 17.51 -18.13
CA ALA A 107 -19.23 17.86 -19.54
C ALA A 107 -19.62 19.32 -19.84
N ASP A 108 -20.59 19.84 -19.09
CA ASP A 108 -21.13 21.20 -19.15
C ASP A 108 -20.43 22.17 -18.17
N LEU A 109 -19.34 21.76 -17.53
CA LEU A 109 -18.60 22.60 -16.60
C LEU A 109 -18.19 23.93 -17.25
N ASP A 110 -18.55 25.04 -16.62
CA ASP A 110 -18.10 26.38 -17.02
C ASP A 110 -16.77 26.72 -16.33
N TYR A 111 -15.66 26.56 -17.06
CA TYR A 111 -14.32 26.88 -16.55
C TYR A 111 -14.14 28.37 -16.22
N LYS A 112 -15.03 29.27 -16.70
CA LYS A 112 -14.98 30.71 -16.33
C LYS A 112 -15.45 30.94 -14.90
N SER A 113 -16.33 30.09 -14.38
CA SER A 113 -16.81 30.12 -12.99
C SER A 113 -15.80 29.56 -11.98
N VAL A 114 -14.76 28.86 -12.46
CA VAL A 114 -13.70 28.33 -11.59
C VAL A 114 -12.74 29.46 -11.21
N GLY A 115 -12.82 29.90 -9.96
CA GLY A 115 -11.93 30.90 -9.40
C GLY A 115 -10.46 30.46 -9.42
N SER A 116 -9.54 31.41 -9.53
CA SER A 116 -8.08 31.18 -9.53
C SER A 116 -7.51 30.47 -10.77
N LEU A 117 -8.30 30.20 -11.81
CA LEU A 117 -7.75 29.81 -13.13
C LEU A 117 -7.33 31.05 -13.93
N SER A 118 -6.12 31.03 -14.49
CA SER A 118 -5.68 32.05 -15.44
C SER A 118 -6.46 31.95 -16.75
N THR A 119 -6.51 33.04 -17.51
CA THR A 119 -7.17 33.08 -18.82
C THR A 119 -6.60 32.01 -19.77
N GLU A 120 -5.28 31.82 -19.78
CA GLU A 120 -4.62 30.80 -20.61
C GLU A 120 -5.05 29.38 -20.23
N VAL A 121 -5.09 29.08 -18.94
CA VAL A 121 -5.53 27.76 -18.43
C VAL A 121 -7.01 27.52 -18.74
N ARG A 122 -7.87 28.53 -18.54
CA ARG A 122 -9.30 28.44 -18.90
C ARG A 122 -9.47 28.12 -20.38
N THR A 123 -8.77 28.86 -21.25
CA THR A 123 -8.84 28.63 -22.70
C THR A 123 -8.41 27.22 -23.07
N ARG A 124 -7.33 26.70 -22.47
CA ARG A 124 -6.88 25.32 -22.72
C ARG A 124 -7.88 24.27 -22.25
N LEU A 125 -8.43 24.42 -21.04
CA LEU A 125 -9.43 23.51 -20.50
C LEU A 125 -10.72 23.53 -21.33
N GLU A 126 -11.13 24.71 -21.78
CA GLU A 126 -12.30 24.91 -22.64
C GLU A 126 -12.10 24.27 -24.02
N GLN A 127 -10.90 24.34 -24.58
CA GLN A 127 -10.56 23.72 -25.87
C GLN A 127 -10.46 22.19 -25.80
N VAL A 128 -9.83 21.66 -24.74
CA VAL A 128 -9.58 20.22 -24.60
C VAL A 128 -10.79 19.47 -24.02
N ARG A 129 -11.58 20.12 -23.16
CA ARG A 129 -12.70 19.52 -22.40
C ARG A 129 -12.32 18.17 -21.78
N PRO A 130 -11.32 18.12 -20.87
CA PRO A 130 -10.88 16.87 -20.26
C PRO A 130 -12.01 16.19 -19.47
N VAL A 131 -12.15 14.88 -19.62
CA VAL A 131 -13.19 14.09 -18.94
C VAL A 131 -12.89 13.90 -17.45
N THR A 132 -11.61 13.90 -17.07
CA THR A 132 -11.20 13.71 -15.67
C THR A 132 -10.21 14.76 -15.22
N LEU A 133 -10.08 14.92 -13.90
CA LEU A 133 -9.09 15.81 -13.29
C LEU A 133 -7.66 15.40 -13.69
N GLY A 134 -7.37 14.10 -13.78
CA GLY A 134 -6.08 13.59 -14.25
C GLY A 134 -5.80 13.91 -15.72
N ALA A 135 -6.83 13.89 -16.57
CA ALA A 135 -6.69 14.35 -17.96
C ALA A 135 -6.39 15.85 -18.02
N ALA A 136 -7.05 16.66 -17.18
CA ALA A 136 -6.78 18.09 -17.07
C ALA A 136 -5.34 18.39 -16.63
N ALA A 137 -4.80 17.61 -15.68
CA ALA A 137 -3.43 17.77 -15.16
C ALA A 137 -2.34 17.51 -16.20
N ARG A 138 -2.62 16.71 -17.24
CA ARG A 138 -1.68 16.40 -18.32
C ARG A 138 -1.69 17.42 -19.46
N ILE A 139 -2.62 18.39 -19.46
CA ILE A 139 -2.68 19.42 -20.49
C ILE A 139 -1.47 20.36 -20.32
N PRO A 140 -0.66 20.57 -21.38
CA PRO A 140 0.50 21.45 -21.30
C PRO A 140 0.16 22.84 -20.76
N GLY A 141 0.92 23.28 -19.75
CA GLY A 141 0.76 24.57 -19.09
C GLY A 141 -0.50 24.72 -18.24
N VAL A 142 -1.23 23.62 -17.95
CA VAL A 142 -2.10 23.56 -16.78
C VAL A 142 -1.22 23.31 -15.55
N THR A 143 -1.31 24.19 -14.57
CA THR A 143 -0.44 24.15 -13.38
C THR A 143 -1.09 23.35 -12.25
N PRO A 144 -0.30 22.83 -11.28
CA PRO A 144 -0.85 22.16 -10.09
C PRO A 144 -1.87 23.02 -9.34
N ALA A 145 -1.64 24.34 -9.24
CA ALA A 145 -2.57 25.28 -8.62
C ALA A 145 -3.94 25.33 -9.33
N ALA A 146 -3.95 25.24 -10.66
CA ALA A 146 -5.19 25.18 -11.43
C ALA A 146 -5.98 23.88 -11.18
N ILE A 147 -5.27 22.74 -11.06
CA ILE A 147 -5.89 21.45 -10.74
C ILE A 147 -6.53 21.48 -9.34
N ILE A 148 -5.86 22.06 -8.35
CA ILE A 148 -6.43 22.24 -7.00
C ILE A 148 -7.67 23.13 -7.04
N ALA A 149 -7.64 24.23 -7.81
CA ALA A 149 -8.78 25.12 -7.96
C ALA A 149 -9.99 24.42 -8.60
N LEU A 150 -9.73 23.60 -9.63
CA LEU A 150 -10.73 22.80 -10.32
C LEU A 150 -11.33 21.72 -9.41
N LEU A 151 -10.50 20.97 -8.70
CA LEU A 151 -10.93 19.96 -7.73
C LEU A 151 -11.84 20.56 -6.66
N ARG A 152 -11.46 21.70 -6.08
CA ARG A 152 -12.25 22.40 -5.06
C ARG A 152 -13.60 22.86 -5.60
N HIS A 153 -13.64 23.34 -6.84
CA HIS A 153 -14.89 23.77 -7.47
C HIS A 153 -15.85 22.60 -7.69
N VAL A 154 -15.35 21.48 -8.25
CA VAL A 154 -16.19 20.29 -8.51
C VAL A 154 -16.68 19.65 -7.21
N ARG A 155 -15.82 19.55 -6.17
CA ARG A 155 -16.25 19.03 -4.86
C ARG A 155 -17.31 19.92 -4.20
N LYS A 156 -17.26 21.25 -4.39
CA LYS A 156 -18.27 22.18 -3.86
C LYS A 156 -19.62 22.04 -4.59
N ALA A 157 -19.61 21.75 -5.89
CA ALA A 157 -20.84 21.56 -6.67
C ALA A 157 -21.53 20.22 -6.39
N ALA A 158 -20.79 19.22 -5.89
CA ALA A 158 -21.29 17.89 -5.55
C ALA A 158 -21.78 17.75 -4.09
N ALA A 159 -21.58 18.76 -3.24
CA ALA A 159 -22.00 18.82 -1.84
C ALA A 159 -23.26 19.67 -1.69
#